data_AF-A0A1S3AYD0-F1
#
_entry.id   AF-A0A1S3AYD0-F1
#
_cell.length_a   1.000
_cell.length_b   1.000
_cell.length_c   1.000
_cell.angle_alpha   90.00
_cell.angle_beta   90.00
_cell.angle_gamma   90.00
#
_symmetry.space_group_name_H-M   'P 1'
#
loop_
_entity.id
_entity.type
_entity.pdbx_description
1 polymer ?
#
loop_
_entity_poly.entity_id
_entity_poly.type
_entity_poly.pdbx_seq_one_letter_code
_entity_poly.pdbx_strand_id
1 'polypeptide(L)'
;MKASASPHSKAPFKFRIPTAENLVPIRLDIEIDGQRFKDAFTWNPSGQDMYTGEKIIPIKLDLRVNNTIIKDQFLWDLNNYESDPEEFSRTLCKDLGIDDPEVGPAIAVAIREQLYEIAVQNVASARESRMSKKGRRGFEHVPVSKTGGASVDLVKLFGHRSSVVRKRKDWDIYEPIVDLLSNEEVDALEAKEERIAR
;
A
#
# COMPACT_ATOMS: atom_id res chain seq x y z
N MET A 1 53.44 -19.09 -1.20
CA MET A 1 52.27 -19.98 -1.05
C MET A 1 51.02 -19.14 -1.27
N LYS A 2 50.31 -19.32 -2.40
CA LYS A 2 49.12 -18.55 -2.77
C LYS A 2 47.86 -19.24 -2.25
N ALA A 3 46.96 -18.45 -1.68
CA ALA A 3 45.67 -18.87 -1.14
C ALA A 3 44.68 -19.32 -2.23
N SER A 4 43.80 -20.27 -1.90
CA SER A 4 42.58 -20.56 -2.67
C SER A 4 41.38 -20.63 -1.71
N ALA A 5 40.62 -19.54 -1.64
CA ALA A 5 39.30 -19.52 -1.01
C ALA A 5 38.26 -20.03 -2.03
N SER A 6 37.47 -21.02 -1.63
CA SER A 6 36.36 -21.58 -2.42
C SER A 6 35.13 -20.66 -2.35
N PRO A 7 34.51 -20.27 -3.47
CA PRO A 7 33.25 -19.53 -3.44
C PRO A 7 32.07 -20.51 -3.46
N HIS A 8 31.48 -20.79 -2.31
CA HIS A 8 30.14 -21.38 -2.28
C HIS A 8 29.12 -20.31 -2.67
N SER A 9 28.82 -20.20 -3.96
CA SER A 9 27.71 -19.42 -4.46
C SER A 9 26.39 -20.06 -3.99
N LYS A 10 25.73 -19.46 -3.00
CA LYS A 10 24.31 -19.72 -2.76
C LYS A 10 23.56 -19.20 -3.98
N ALA A 11 23.06 -20.09 -4.83
CA ALA A 11 22.16 -19.72 -5.91
C ALA A 11 20.93 -18.99 -5.30
N PRO A 12 20.42 -17.91 -5.92
CA PRO A 12 19.29 -17.19 -5.38
C PRO A 12 18.04 -18.09 -5.43
N PHE A 13 17.38 -18.25 -4.29
CA PHE A 13 16.08 -18.90 -4.21
C PHE A 13 15.09 -18.17 -5.14
N LYS A 14 14.47 -18.92 -6.05
CA LYS A 14 13.48 -18.38 -7.00
C LYS A 14 12.16 -18.15 -6.29
N PHE A 15 11.86 -16.88 -6.03
CA PHE A 15 10.56 -16.34 -5.61
C PHE A 15 9.42 -16.76 -6.57
N ARG A 16 8.29 -17.24 -6.03
CA ARG A 16 7.00 -17.45 -6.72
C ARG A 16 5.88 -16.80 -5.90
N ILE A 17 4.91 -16.18 -6.57
CA ILE A 17 3.76 -15.51 -5.91
C ILE A 17 2.77 -16.58 -5.41
N PRO A 18 2.25 -16.49 -4.16
CA PRO A 18 1.23 -17.40 -3.65
C PRO A 18 -0.08 -17.32 -4.42
N THR A 19 -0.51 -18.44 -4.99
CA THR A 19 -1.86 -18.71 -5.49
C THR A 19 -2.47 -19.86 -4.68
N ALA A 20 -3.73 -20.24 -4.92
CA ALA A 20 -4.32 -21.48 -4.36
C ALA A 20 -3.47 -22.75 -4.64
N GLU A 21 -2.52 -22.65 -5.57
CA GLU A 21 -1.60 -23.70 -6.00
C GLU A 21 -0.26 -23.73 -5.21
N ASN A 22 -0.02 -22.75 -4.32
CA ASN A 22 1.22 -22.66 -3.50
C ASN A 22 1.02 -23.06 -2.03
N LEU A 23 -0.19 -23.51 -1.71
CA LEU A 23 -0.55 -24.09 -0.44
C LEU A 23 -0.05 -25.53 -0.38
N VAL A 24 0.87 -25.81 0.55
CA VAL A 24 1.44 -27.15 0.75
C VAL A 24 0.57 -27.90 1.75
N PRO A 25 -0.09 -28.99 1.36
CA PRO A 25 -0.81 -29.82 2.30
C PRO A 25 0.19 -30.54 3.21
N ILE A 26 0.05 -30.37 4.51
CA ILE A 26 0.84 -31.04 5.55
C ILE A 26 -0.05 -32.05 6.27
N ARG A 27 0.44 -33.27 6.41
CA ARG A 27 -0.15 -34.29 7.27
C ARG A 27 0.82 -34.61 8.39
N LEU A 28 0.37 -34.47 9.62
CA LEU A 28 1.10 -34.89 10.81
C LEU A 28 0.55 -36.24 11.26
N ASP A 29 1.44 -37.18 11.53
CA ASP A 29 1.14 -38.45 12.20
C ASP A 29 2.29 -38.74 13.16
N ILE A 30 2.12 -38.32 14.41
CA ILE A 30 3.17 -38.35 15.44
C ILE A 30 2.65 -39.19 16.60
N GLU A 31 3.48 -40.07 17.14
CA GLU A 31 3.17 -40.84 18.35
C GLU A 31 4.19 -40.49 19.44
N ILE A 32 3.70 -39.96 20.56
CA ILE A 32 4.51 -39.57 21.73
C ILE A 32 3.85 -40.19 22.95
N ASP A 33 4.62 -40.96 23.73
CA ASP A 33 4.17 -41.62 24.96
C ASP A 33 2.89 -42.46 24.82
N GLY A 34 2.76 -43.15 23.67
CA GLY A 34 1.59 -43.98 23.35
C GLY A 34 0.34 -43.19 22.94
N GLN A 35 0.42 -41.86 22.87
CA GLN A 35 -0.63 -41.01 22.31
C GLN A 35 -0.29 -40.61 20.88
N ARG A 36 -1.25 -40.77 19.98
CA ARG A 36 -1.08 -40.54 18.55
C ARG A 36 -1.85 -39.30 18.10
N PHE A 37 -1.11 -38.35 17.52
CA PHE A 37 -1.60 -37.08 17.02
C PHE A 37 -1.61 -37.12 15.51
N LYS A 38 -2.82 -37.08 14.94
CA LYS A 38 -3.05 -37.04 13.51
C LYS A 38 -3.73 -35.75 13.14
N ASP A 39 -3.10 -34.99 12.25
CA ASP A 39 -3.66 -33.74 11.76
C ASP A 39 -3.38 -33.57 10.26
N ALA A 40 -4.24 -32.82 9.59
CA ALA A 40 -4.11 -32.47 8.18
C ALA A 40 -4.49 -31.01 8.00
N PHE A 41 -3.51 -30.19 7.68
CA PHE A 41 -3.70 -28.77 7.46
C PHE A 41 -2.94 -28.31 6.21
N THR A 42 -3.23 -27.10 5.78
CA THR A 42 -2.63 -26.52 4.59
C THR A 42 -1.71 -25.39 5.00
N TRP A 43 -0.41 -25.53 4.70
CA TRP A 43 0.62 -24.59 5.08
C TRP A 43 1.05 -23.74 3.90
N ASN A 44 1.30 -22.45 4.14
CA ASN A 44 1.94 -21.60 3.15
C ASN A 44 3.43 -21.46 3.49
N PRO A 45 4.36 -22.10 2.76
CA PRO A 45 5.80 -21.97 3.03
C PRO A 45 6.32 -20.56 2.81
N SER A 46 5.59 -19.73 2.05
CA SER A 46 5.84 -18.30 1.90
C SER A 46 5.40 -17.48 3.12
N GLY A 47 4.73 -18.08 4.11
CA GLY A 47 4.35 -17.39 5.35
C GLY A 47 5.55 -16.94 6.19
N GLN A 48 6.76 -17.42 5.90
CA GLN A 48 7.99 -16.86 6.49
C GLN A 48 8.38 -15.49 5.89
N ASP A 49 7.76 -15.08 4.77
CA ASP A 49 7.80 -13.70 4.26
C ASP A 49 6.73 -12.80 4.91
N MET A 50 6.14 -13.17 6.06
CA MET A 50 5.39 -12.21 6.89
C MET A 50 6.29 -11.13 7.53
N TYR A 51 7.59 -11.13 7.21
CA TYR A 51 8.51 -9.99 7.37
C TYR A 51 8.88 -9.35 6.03
N THR A 52 7.97 -9.34 5.04
CA THR A 52 8.10 -8.38 3.92
C THR A 52 8.11 -7.00 4.53
N GLY A 53 9.23 -6.28 4.37
CA GLY A 53 9.48 -5.01 5.06
C GLY A 53 8.27 -4.07 5.04
N GLU A 54 8.08 -3.34 6.14
CA GLU A 54 7.02 -2.36 6.36
C GLU A 54 6.60 -1.70 5.05
N LYS A 55 5.39 -2.02 4.57
CA LYS A 55 4.91 -1.50 3.29
C LYS A 55 4.02 -0.30 3.55
N ILE A 56 4.68 0.76 4.00
CA ILE A 56 4.05 2.04 4.29
C ILE A 56 3.83 2.82 2.98
N ILE A 57 2.65 3.39 2.80
CA ILE A 57 2.32 4.22 1.64
C ILE A 57 1.66 5.52 2.09
N PRO A 58 1.89 6.64 1.40
CA PRO A 58 1.13 7.85 1.65
C PRO A 58 -0.29 7.70 1.08
N ILE A 59 -1.28 8.04 1.89
CA ILE A 59 -2.66 8.26 1.48
C ILE A 59 -2.89 9.76 1.46
N LYS A 60 -3.54 10.26 0.41
CA LYS A 60 -3.87 11.68 0.26
C LYS A 60 -5.38 11.85 0.18
N LEU A 61 -5.94 12.65 1.07
CA LEU A 61 -7.33 13.06 1.01
C LEU A 61 -7.39 14.46 0.39
N ASP A 62 -8.23 14.61 -0.62
CA ASP A 62 -8.68 15.90 -1.17
C ASP A 62 -10.14 15.72 -1.55
N LEU A 63 -11.01 15.88 -0.55
CA LEU A 63 -12.42 15.54 -0.64
C LEU A 63 -13.26 16.78 -0.37
N ARG A 64 -14.35 16.92 -1.13
CA ARG A 64 -15.45 17.85 -0.85
C ARG A 64 -16.72 17.02 -0.69
N VAL A 65 -17.31 17.07 0.49
CA VAL A 65 -18.56 16.38 0.83
C VAL A 65 -19.50 17.43 1.40
N ASN A 66 -20.60 17.69 0.71
CA ASN A 66 -21.55 18.74 1.04
C ASN A 66 -20.82 20.10 1.23
N ASN A 67 -20.87 20.62 2.45
CA ASN A 67 -20.25 21.87 2.87
C ASN A 67 -18.83 21.69 3.45
N THR A 68 -18.31 20.47 3.54
CA THR A 68 -17.03 20.18 4.19
C THR A 68 -15.96 19.86 3.15
N ILE A 69 -14.85 20.61 3.16
CA ILE A 69 -13.63 20.27 2.41
C ILE A 69 -12.62 19.67 3.40
N ILE A 70 -11.99 18.57 3.00
CA ILE A 70 -10.98 17.87 3.80
C ILE A 70 -9.76 17.63 2.96
N LYS A 71 -8.62 18.12 3.43
CA LYS A 71 -7.31 17.85 2.85
C LYS A 71 -6.40 17.29 3.92
N ASP A 72 -5.86 16.11 3.67
CA ASP A 72 -4.95 15.47 4.61
C ASP A 72 -3.98 14.57 3.84
N GLN A 73 -2.84 14.30 4.44
CA GLN A 73 -1.93 13.27 3.97
C GLN A 73 -1.41 12.51 5.19
N PHE A 74 -1.57 11.18 5.18
CA PHE A 74 -1.06 10.31 6.23
C PHE A 74 -0.40 9.08 5.63
N LEU A 75 0.18 8.26 6.49
CA LEU A 75 0.87 7.03 6.09
C LEU A 75 0.04 5.83 6.49
N TRP A 76 -0.09 4.86 5.59
CA TRP A 76 -0.86 3.65 5.77
C TRP A 76 0.04 2.42 5.61
N ASP A 77 -0.03 1.48 6.55
CA ASP A 77 0.68 0.21 6.46
C ASP A 77 -0.18 -0.84 5.74
N LEU A 78 0.25 -1.26 4.55
CA LEU A 78 -0.46 -2.29 3.77
C LEU A 78 -0.36 -3.69 4.37
N ASN A 79 0.60 -3.93 5.28
CA ASN A 79 0.76 -5.22 5.94
C ASN A 79 -0.01 -5.29 7.27
N ASN A 80 -0.58 -4.17 7.74
CA ASN A 80 -1.41 -4.15 8.93
C ASN A 80 -2.87 -4.51 8.59
N TYR A 81 -3.19 -5.80 8.66
CA TYR A 81 -4.55 -6.32 8.40
C TYR A 81 -5.58 -5.93 9.47
N GLU A 82 -5.14 -5.37 10.60
CA GLU A 82 -6.04 -4.82 11.63
C GLU A 82 -6.43 -3.37 11.34
N SER A 83 -5.79 -2.70 10.38
CA SER A 83 -6.16 -1.34 9.98
C SER A 83 -7.43 -1.33 9.13
N ASP A 84 -8.55 -0.92 9.72
CA ASP A 84 -9.85 -0.74 9.07
C ASP A 84 -10.05 0.73 8.60
N PRO A 85 -10.18 1.01 7.29
CA PRO A 85 -10.43 2.37 6.79
C PRO A 85 -11.69 3.02 7.38
N GLU A 86 -12.71 2.22 7.67
CA GLU A 86 -13.96 2.67 8.27
C GLU A 86 -13.80 3.09 9.73
N GLU A 87 -13.01 2.35 10.51
CA GLU A 87 -12.67 2.71 11.88
C GLU A 87 -11.76 3.95 11.94
N PHE A 88 -10.77 4.00 11.05
CA PHE A 88 -9.91 5.16 10.91
C PHE A 88 -10.71 6.42 10.58
N SER A 89 -11.61 6.38 9.60
CA SER A 89 -12.38 7.55 9.19
C SER A 89 -13.33 8.05 10.29
N ARG A 90 -13.97 7.14 11.05
CA ARG A 90 -14.78 7.53 12.23
C ARG A 90 -13.95 8.25 13.27
N THR A 91 -12.75 7.76 13.54
CA THR A 91 -11.84 8.37 14.52
C THR A 91 -11.37 9.72 14.04
N LEU A 92 -10.96 9.83 12.78
CA LEU A 92 -10.53 11.09 12.17
C LEU A 92 -11.64 12.17 12.21
N CYS A 93 -12.88 11.82 11.84
CA CYS A 93 -14.00 12.75 11.94
C CYS A 93 -14.24 13.22 13.38
N LYS A 94 -14.15 12.30 14.35
CA LYS A 94 -14.31 12.63 15.76
C LYS A 94 -13.23 13.57 16.28
N ASP A 95 -11.98 13.32 15.90
CA ASP A 95 -10.82 14.12 16.33
C ASP A 95 -10.82 15.52 15.72
N LEU A 96 -11.30 15.65 14.48
CA LEU A 96 -11.41 16.92 13.76
C LEU A 96 -12.74 17.67 14.02
N GLY A 97 -13.65 17.10 14.80
CA GLY A 97 -14.96 17.71 15.10
C GLY A 97 -15.87 17.82 13.87
N ILE A 98 -15.81 16.84 12.97
CA ILE A 98 -16.67 16.78 11.78
C ILE A 98 -17.96 16.06 12.13
N ASP A 99 -19.07 16.80 12.07
CA ASP A 99 -20.41 16.29 12.41
C ASP A 99 -21.17 15.69 11.23
N ASP A 100 -20.74 15.97 9.98
CA ASP A 100 -21.41 15.48 8.77
C ASP A 100 -21.26 13.95 8.66
N PRO A 101 -22.38 13.18 8.70
CA PRO A 101 -22.34 11.72 8.67
C PRO A 101 -21.89 11.14 7.33
N GLU A 102 -21.91 11.91 6.24
CA GLU A 102 -21.50 11.45 4.90
C GLU A 102 -19.98 11.53 4.70
N VAL A 103 -19.30 12.36 5.49
CA VAL A 103 -17.85 12.56 5.40
C VAL A 103 -17.07 11.28 5.75
N GLY A 104 -17.39 10.65 6.88
CA GLY A 104 -16.66 9.46 7.34
C GLY A 104 -16.66 8.32 6.31
N PRO A 105 -17.83 7.96 5.74
CA PRO A 105 -17.92 7.01 4.62
C PRO A 105 -17.12 7.44 3.38
N ALA A 106 -17.16 8.72 3.00
CA ALA A 106 -16.42 9.24 1.84
C ALA A 106 -14.89 9.10 2.03
N ILE A 107 -14.38 9.41 3.21
CA ILE A 107 -12.96 9.21 3.56
C ILE A 107 -12.58 7.72 3.44
N ALA A 108 -13.40 6.83 3.99
CA ALA A 108 -13.12 5.38 3.95
C ALA A 108 -13.10 4.85 2.51
N VAL A 109 -14.01 5.31 1.65
CA VAL A 109 -14.00 5.00 0.21
C VAL A 109 -12.70 5.49 -0.44
N ALA A 110 -12.33 6.75 -0.22
CA ALA A 110 -11.12 7.33 -0.81
C ALA A 110 -9.83 6.61 -0.39
N ILE A 111 -9.75 6.14 0.85
CA ILE A 111 -8.65 5.30 1.32
C ILE A 111 -8.64 3.99 0.52
N ARG A 112 -9.77 3.26 0.49
CA ARG A 112 -9.86 1.96 -0.20
C ARG A 112 -9.54 2.04 -1.69
N GLU A 113 -9.97 3.10 -2.36
CA GLU A 113 -9.65 3.34 -3.77
C GLU A 113 -8.15 3.46 -3.99
N GLN A 114 -7.45 4.29 -3.20
CA GLN A 114 -5.99 4.41 -3.27
C GLN A 114 -5.27 3.09 -2.97
N LEU A 115 -5.72 2.35 -1.94
CA LEU A 115 -5.16 1.04 -1.62
C LEU A 115 -5.31 0.05 -2.78
N TYR A 116 -6.48 0.05 -3.43
CA TYR A 116 -6.77 -0.80 -4.57
C TYR A 116 -5.90 -0.46 -5.79
N GLU A 117 -5.77 0.82 -6.14
CA GLU A 117 -4.91 1.27 -7.24
C GLU A 117 -3.46 0.84 -7.03
N ILE A 118 -2.94 1.04 -5.81
CA ILE A 118 -1.59 0.64 -5.44
C ILE A 118 -1.43 -0.88 -5.54
N ALA A 119 -2.42 -1.65 -5.08
CA ALA A 119 -2.38 -3.12 -5.21
C ALA A 119 -2.33 -3.56 -6.68
N VAL A 120 -3.16 -2.97 -7.55
CA VAL A 120 -3.20 -3.27 -8.99
C VAL A 120 -1.86 -2.94 -9.66
N GLN A 121 -1.28 -1.78 -9.37
CA GLN A 121 0.03 -1.37 -9.92
C GLN A 121 1.16 -2.30 -9.49
N ASN A 122 1.15 -2.76 -8.24
CA ASN A 122 2.13 -3.72 -7.72
C ASN A 122 2.03 -5.08 -8.43
N VAL A 123 0.81 -5.53 -8.76
CA VAL A 123 0.60 -6.77 -9.52
C VAL A 123 1.04 -6.61 -10.99
N ALA A 124 0.72 -5.49 -11.62
CA ALA A 124 1.09 -5.21 -13.01
C ALA A 124 2.62 -5.18 -13.21
N SER A 125 3.34 -4.45 -12.36
CA SER A 125 4.81 -4.39 -12.37
C SER A 125 5.48 -5.74 -12.08
N ALA A 126 4.88 -6.57 -11.21
CA ALA A 126 5.33 -7.94 -10.97
C ALA A 126 5.12 -8.86 -12.19
N ARG A 127 4.09 -8.63 -13.02
CA ARG A 127 3.85 -9.38 -14.27
C ARG A 127 4.86 -9.00 -15.36
N GLU A 128 5.11 -7.71 -15.52
CA GLU A 128 6.03 -7.19 -16.55
C GLU A 128 7.50 -7.64 -16.32
N SER A 129 7.96 -7.61 -15.06
CA SER A 129 9.30 -8.09 -14.69
C SER A 129 9.54 -9.58 -14.97
N ARG A 130 8.48 -10.38 -15.06
CA ARG A 130 8.55 -11.81 -15.42
C ARG A 130 8.59 -12.03 -16.93
N MET A 131 7.93 -11.17 -17.70
CA MET A 131 7.89 -11.27 -19.17
C MET A 131 9.19 -10.79 -19.82
N SER A 132 9.90 -9.83 -19.21
CA SER A 132 11.17 -9.30 -19.73
C SER A 132 12.34 -10.31 -19.77
N LYS A 133 12.20 -11.48 -19.10
CA LYS A 133 13.22 -12.55 -19.13
C LYS A 133 13.11 -13.49 -20.34
N LYS A 134 12.14 -13.31 -21.24
CA LYS A 134 12.02 -14.09 -22.48
C LYS A 134 12.03 -13.17 -23.70
N GLY A 135 13.22 -12.77 -24.13
CA GLY A 135 13.39 -12.07 -25.40
C GLY A 135 14.56 -11.09 -25.45
N ARG A 136 15.79 -11.55 -25.22
CA ARG A 136 16.97 -10.79 -25.67
C ARG A 136 17.34 -11.23 -27.08
N ARG A 137 16.77 -10.55 -28.10
CA ARG A 137 17.50 -10.13 -29.32
C ARG A 137 16.80 -8.89 -29.90
N GLY A 138 17.50 -7.76 -29.75
CA GLY A 138 17.48 -6.55 -30.56
C GLY A 138 16.14 -5.99 -31.05
N PHE A 139 15.69 -4.90 -30.44
CA PHE A 139 15.19 -3.74 -31.19
C PHE A 139 15.28 -2.50 -30.29
N GLU A 140 15.81 -1.40 -30.84
CA GLU A 140 15.92 -0.12 -30.15
C GLU A 140 14.52 0.40 -29.81
N HIS A 141 14.27 0.70 -28.53
CA HIS A 141 13.06 1.40 -28.11
C HIS A 141 13.43 2.78 -27.56
N VAL A 142 13.00 3.79 -28.32
CA VAL A 142 12.96 5.23 -28.03
C VAL A 142 12.33 5.48 -26.65
N PRO A 143 12.86 6.38 -25.79
CA PRO A 143 12.23 6.67 -24.51
C PRO A 143 11.04 7.60 -24.72
N VAL A 144 9.81 7.08 -24.59
CA VAL A 144 8.63 7.92 -24.40
C VAL A 144 8.53 8.26 -22.92
N SER A 145 8.52 9.57 -22.64
CA SER A 145 8.42 10.14 -21.31
C SER A 145 6.95 10.42 -20.93
N LYS A 146 6.65 10.30 -19.62
CA LYS A 146 5.47 10.78 -18.85
C LYS A 146 4.18 9.98 -19.07
N THR A 147 3.59 9.34 -18.06
CA THR A 147 3.20 9.86 -16.75
C THR A 147 3.72 8.99 -15.59
N GLY A 148 4.24 9.64 -14.55
CA GLY A 148 4.94 8.98 -13.45
C GLY A 148 4.00 8.23 -12.53
N GLY A 149 3.98 6.91 -12.64
CA GLY A 149 3.70 6.04 -11.50
C GLY A 149 4.84 6.25 -10.50
N ALA A 150 4.64 7.16 -9.55
CA ALA A 150 5.57 7.35 -8.45
C ALA A 150 5.48 6.10 -7.58
N SER A 151 6.31 5.09 -7.86
CA SER A 151 6.70 4.16 -6.81
C SER A 151 7.28 5.02 -5.70
N VAL A 152 6.52 5.16 -4.63
CA VAL A 152 6.93 5.86 -3.42
C VAL A 152 8.09 5.06 -2.83
N ASP A 153 9.30 5.51 -3.12
CA ASP A 153 10.51 4.93 -2.59
C ASP A 153 10.55 5.23 -1.08
N LEU A 154 10.17 4.23 -0.28
CA LEU A 154 10.16 4.33 1.19
C LEU A 154 11.53 4.71 1.76
N VAL A 155 12.62 4.35 1.05
CA VAL A 155 13.98 4.75 1.42
C VAL A 155 14.17 6.26 1.30
N LYS A 156 13.45 6.93 0.39
CA LYS A 156 13.44 8.40 0.29
C LYS A 156 12.59 9.06 1.38
N LEU A 157 11.49 8.42 1.80
CA LEU A 157 10.60 8.97 2.84
C LEU A 157 11.24 8.91 4.23
N PHE A 158 11.89 7.80 4.58
CA PHE A 158 12.40 7.58 5.94
C PHE A 158 13.93 7.65 6.07
N GLY A 159 14.69 7.63 4.97
CA GLY A 159 16.16 7.58 5.02
C GLY A 159 16.68 6.33 5.72
N HIS A 160 18.01 6.17 5.81
CA HIS A 160 18.66 5.02 6.47
C HIS A 160 18.47 4.98 8.02
N ARG A 161 17.68 5.91 8.58
CA ARG A 161 17.42 6.05 10.01
C ARG A 161 15.95 6.41 10.16
N SER A 162 15.10 5.41 10.45
CA SER A 162 13.70 5.67 10.80
C SER A 162 13.66 6.66 11.97
N SER A 163 12.95 7.77 11.78
CA SER A 163 12.73 8.78 12.82
C SER A 163 11.24 8.78 13.15
N VAL A 164 10.93 8.64 14.45
CA VAL A 164 9.57 8.77 14.95
C VAL A 164 9.06 10.21 14.80
N VAL A 165 9.96 11.19 14.77
CA VAL A 165 9.64 12.61 14.60
C VAL A 165 9.80 13.02 13.14
N ARG A 166 8.73 13.58 12.56
CA ARG A 166 8.76 14.18 11.21
C ARG A 166 9.65 15.42 11.20
N LYS A 167 10.36 15.64 10.09
CA LYS A 167 11.14 16.87 9.91
C LYS A 167 10.18 18.06 9.86
N ARG A 168 10.56 19.18 10.49
CA ARG A 168 9.72 20.39 10.57
C ARG A 168 9.22 20.87 9.21
N LYS A 169 10.05 20.77 8.17
CA LYS A 169 9.69 21.16 6.79
C LYS A 169 8.57 20.32 6.16
N ASP A 170 8.28 19.15 6.73
CA ASP A 170 7.26 18.24 6.22
C ASP A 170 5.98 18.34 7.07
N TRP A 171 5.93 19.17 8.12
CA TRP A 171 4.77 19.25 9.03
C TRP A 171 3.51 19.72 8.30
N ASP A 172 3.61 20.81 7.53
CA ASP A 172 2.49 21.40 6.78
C ASP A 172 1.84 20.42 5.78
N ILE A 173 2.56 19.38 5.37
CA ILE A 173 2.06 18.37 4.43
C ILE A 173 1.19 17.33 5.14
N TYR A 174 1.46 17.04 6.42
CA TYR A 174 0.80 16.01 7.22
C TYR A 174 -0.16 16.62 8.26
N GLU A 175 -0.52 17.90 8.09
CA GLU A 175 -1.50 18.59 8.89
C GLU A 175 -2.87 18.49 8.19
N PRO A 176 -3.91 17.97 8.86
CA PRO A 176 -5.24 17.92 8.31
C PRO A 176 -5.85 19.33 8.23
N ILE A 177 -6.42 19.66 7.10
CA ILE A 177 -7.12 20.92 6.84
C ILE A 177 -8.60 20.59 6.63
N VAL A 178 -9.46 21.25 7.40
CA VAL A 178 -10.92 21.13 7.29
C VAL A 178 -11.50 22.53 7.11
N ASP A 179 -12.13 22.76 5.97
CA ASP A 179 -12.83 24.02 5.68
C ASP A 179 -14.34 23.77 5.58
N LEU A 180 -15.12 24.61 6.25
CA LEU A 180 -16.58 24.60 6.19
C LEU A 180 -17.06 25.73 5.27
N LEU A 181 -17.72 25.34 4.18
CA LEU A 181 -18.27 26.25 3.18
C LEU A 181 -19.69 26.66 3.53
N SER A 182 -20.01 27.92 3.29
CA SER A 182 -21.39 28.39 3.21
C SER A 182 -22.12 27.81 2.00
N ASN A 183 -23.46 27.79 2.05
CA ASN A 183 -24.26 27.34 0.91
C ASN A 183 -24.01 28.19 -0.35
N GLU A 184 -23.76 29.49 -0.20
CA GLU A 184 -23.41 30.38 -1.32
C GLU A 184 -22.07 29.98 -1.98
N GLU A 185 -21.07 29.60 -1.17
CA GLU A 185 -19.78 29.10 -1.69
C GLU A 185 -19.93 27.74 -2.37
N VAL A 186 -20.77 26.85 -1.82
CA VAL A 186 -21.09 25.55 -2.41
C VAL A 186 -21.72 25.72 -3.79
N ASP A 187 -22.76 26.55 -3.88
CA ASP A 187 -23.48 26.84 -5.13
C ASP A 187 -22.55 27.51 -6.16
N ALA A 188 -21.70 28.44 -5.71
CA ALA A 188 -20.72 29.10 -6.57
C ALA A 188 -19.67 28.13 -7.12
N LEU A 189 -19.21 27.17 -6.32
CA LEU A 189 -18.27 26.14 -6.74
C LEU A 189 -18.91 25.16 -7.73
N GLU A 190 -20.13 24.69 -7.46
CA GLU A 190 -20.87 23.78 -8.35
C GLU A 190 -21.14 24.45 -9.70
N ALA A 191 -21.59 25.71 -9.71
CA ALA A 191 -21.79 26.47 -10.94
C ALA A 191 -20.49 26.68 -11.73
N LYS A 192 -19.34 26.75 -11.05
CA LYS A 192 -18.03 26.85 -11.70
C LYS A 192 -17.58 25.49 -12.27
N GLU A 193 -17.77 24.41 -11.52
CA GLU A 193 -17.47 23.04 -11.95
C GLU A 193 -18.31 22.64 -13.18
N GLU A 194 -19.61 22.96 -13.19
CA GLU A 194 -20.49 22.70 -14.33
C GLU A 194 -20.05 23.47 -15.59
N ARG A 195 -19.58 24.71 -15.44
CA ARG A 195 -19.04 25.50 -16.56
C ARG A 195 -17.74 24.94 -17.12
N ILE A 196 -16.91 24.31 -16.28
CA ILE A 196 -15.65 23.67 -16.71
C ILE A 196 -15.94 22.34 -17.43
N ALA A 197 -17.01 21.65 -17.03
CA ALA A 197 -17.40 20.37 -17.60
C ALA A 197 -18.09 20.47 -18.97
N ARG A 198 -18.54 21.66 -19.38
CA ARG A 198 -19.17 21.96 -20.69
C ARG A 198 -18.15 22.44 -21.72
#